data_AF-A0A9W8IEK2-F1
#
_entry.id   AF-A0A9W8IEK2-F1
#
_cell.length_a   1.000
_cell.length_b   1.000
_cell.length_c   1.000
_cell.angle_alpha   90.00
_cell.angle_beta   90.00
_cell.angle_gamma   90.00
#
_symmetry.space_group_name_H-M   'P 1'
#
loop_
_entity.id
_entity.type
_entity.pdbx_description
1 polymer ?
#
loop_
_entity_poly.entity_id
_entity_poly.type
_entity_poly.pdbx_seq_one_letter_code
_entity_poly.pdbx_strand_id
1 'polypeptide(L)'
;MADWRNVGNWHWKERNCLEWAKKYFDDKLVGTTAIVGELSAEVTSVDSVSGDVDLNIRKGRLIAIYDVEIKLSWTAAKKGSKDTLSGTITIPEVAHDTDSYVYDISAGKSTKDALPLKDFVRQKLTPEITKKFEVFTEDLKQANGTDMYIPGNGPNDSPSGVSVASAPKQERTSVVDSGVGVVKTANTTFSTVSITQSAEFVCSADDLFATLTDPQRVSIWTRAPVDGQAAEGATFKLFSGHIEGKYTKLVRGKTIEQTWRVATWPAGHYSTVKMELEQLSSSTRLSLKQTGVPFNEEDATKANWDRYYWNSIKGTFG
;
A
#
# COMPACT_ATOMS: atom_id res chain seq x y z
N MET A 1 -26.49 -19.25 -28.55
CA MET A 1 -25.99 -19.73 -27.25
C MET A 1 -25.56 -18.50 -26.48
N ALA A 2 -26.27 -18.13 -25.42
CA ALA A 2 -25.90 -16.98 -24.60
C ALA A 2 -24.56 -17.29 -23.90
N ASP A 3 -23.54 -16.51 -24.24
CA ASP A 3 -22.19 -16.64 -23.68
C ASP A 3 -22.21 -16.02 -22.28
N TRP A 4 -22.47 -16.86 -21.28
CA TRP A 4 -22.56 -16.57 -19.85
C TRP A 4 -21.21 -16.23 -19.19
N ARG A 5 -20.27 -15.65 -19.95
CA ARG A 5 -18.96 -15.22 -19.43
C ARG A 5 -19.17 -14.27 -18.26
N ASN A 6 -18.31 -14.41 -17.23
CA ASN A 6 -18.25 -13.52 -16.08
C ASN A 6 -17.73 -12.13 -16.48
N VAL A 7 -18.48 -11.42 -17.32
CA VAL A 7 -18.17 -10.08 -17.81
C VAL A 7 -18.09 -9.13 -16.61
N GLY A 8 -16.88 -8.60 -16.35
CA GLY A 8 -16.59 -7.64 -15.27
C GLY A 8 -16.39 -8.21 -13.87
N ASN A 9 -16.20 -9.53 -13.72
CA ASN A 9 -16.05 -10.21 -12.42
C ASN A 9 -17.25 -10.02 -11.46
N TRP A 10 -18.48 -10.02 -12.00
CA TRP A 10 -19.73 -9.86 -11.24
C TRP A 10 -20.26 -11.17 -10.64
N HIS A 11 -19.83 -12.31 -11.16
CA HIS A 11 -20.12 -13.63 -10.59
C HIS A 11 -19.04 -14.03 -9.58
N TRP A 12 -19.49 -14.59 -8.46
CA TRP A 12 -18.66 -15.03 -7.36
C TRP A 12 -17.68 -16.12 -7.84
N LYS A 13 -16.38 -15.90 -7.61
CA LYS A 13 -15.31 -16.86 -7.90
C LYS A 13 -14.43 -16.94 -6.66
N GLU A 14 -14.32 -18.14 -6.12
CA GLU A 14 -13.54 -18.48 -4.93
C GLU A 14 -12.41 -19.43 -5.34
N ARG A 15 -11.26 -19.30 -4.70
CA ARG A 15 -10.11 -20.18 -4.87
C ARG A 15 -9.47 -20.45 -3.53
N ASN A 16 -9.54 -21.70 -3.11
CA ASN A 16 -8.76 -22.20 -1.99
C ASN A 16 -7.27 -22.18 -2.36
N CYS A 17 -6.49 -21.51 -1.51
CA CYS A 17 -5.06 -21.29 -1.64
C CYS A 17 -4.26 -21.87 -0.47
N LEU A 18 -4.86 -22.75 0.35
CA LEU A 18 -4.19 -23.31 1.55
C LEU A 18 -2.93 -24.10 1.18
N GLU A 19 -2.98 -24.91 0.12
CA GLU A 19 -1.83 -25.69 -0.34
C GLU A 19 -0.69 -24.80 -0.87
N TRP A 20 -1.05 -23.65 -1.46
CA TRP A 20 -0.06 -22.64 -1.83
C TRP A 20 0.54 -21.99 -0.58
N ALA A 21 -0.30 -21.64 0.40
CA ALA A 21 0.14 -21.00 1.64
C ALA A 21 1.09 -21.89 2.44
N LYS A 22 0.83 -23.21 2.50
CA LYS A 22 1.74 -24.19 3.12
C LYS A 22 3.16 -24.12 2.54
N LYS A 23 3.27 -24.13 1.20
CA LYS A 23 4.57 -24.02 0.51
C LYS A 23 5.20 -22.66 0.71
N TYR A 24 4.39 -21.61 0.62
CA TYR A 24 4.86 -20.24 0.82
C TYR A 24 5.48 -20.04 2.21
N PHE A 25 4.81 -20.52 3.26
CA PHE A 25 5.33 -20.38 4.61
C PHE A 25 6.60 -21.22 4.82
N ASP A 26 6.68 -22.42 4.24
CA ASP A 26 7.91 -23.21 4.26
C ASP A 26 9.08 -22.44 3.63
N ASP A 27 8.89 -21.91 2.42
CA ASP A 27 9.91 -21.15 1.68
C ASP A 27 10.33 -19.84 2.38
N LYS A 28 9.41 -19.16 3.08
CA LYS A 28 9.65 -17.81 3.61
C LYS A 28 10.02 -17.77 5.08
N LEU A 29 9.58 -18.75 5.87
CA LEU A 29 9.81 -18.79 7.31
C LEU A 29 11.05 -19.61 7.66
N VAL A 30 11.30 -20.73 6.98
CA VAL A 30 12.50 -21.54 7.23
C VAL A 30 13.76 -20.73 6.92
N GLY A 31 14.73 -20.77 7.84
CA GLY A 31 15.95 -19.96 7.75
C GLY A 31 15.77 -18.50 8.18
N THR A 32 14.61 -18.12 8.74
CA THR A 32 14.47 -16.81 9.39
C THR A 32 15.35 -16.76 10.63
N THR A 33 16.32 -15.85 10.65
CA THR A 33 17.31 -15.73 11.75
C THR A 33 17.22 -14.40 12.48
N ALA A 34 17.53 -14.42 13.77
CA ALA A 34 17.80 -13.23 14.59
C ALA A 34 19.15 -13.37 15.29
N ILE A 35 20.03 -12.37 15.15
CA ILE A 35 21.38 -12.38 15.73
C ILE A 35 21.62 -11.05 16.46
N VAL A 36 21.93 -11.12 17.77
CA VAL A 36 22.33 -9.95 18.56
C VAL A 36 23.50 -10.33 19.47
N GLY A 37 24.65 -9.70 19.24
CA GLY A 37 25.87 -9.98 20.00
C GLY A 37 26.31 -11.43 19.85
N GLU A 38 26.27 -12.18 20.94
CA GLU A 38 26.64 -13.59 20.98
C GLU A 38 25.44 -14.54 20.85
N LEU A 39 24.20 -14.06 20.81
CA LEU A 39 23.01 -14.91 20.72
C LEU A 39 22.48 -14.97 19.29
N SER A 40 22.13 -16.17 18.84
CA SER A 40 21.48 -16.40 17.55
C SER A 40 20.29 -17.34 17.70
N ALA A 41 19.23 -17.10 16.94
CA ALA A 41 18.08 -17.97 16.83
C ALA A 41 17.61 -18.08 15.38
N GLU A 42 17.04 -19.22 15.03
CA GLU A 42 16.63 -19.56 13.67
C GLU A 42 15.36 -20.43 13.66
N VAL A 43 14.48 -20.19 12.70
CA VAL A 43 13.37 -21.09 12.38
C VAL A 43 13.88 -22.25 11.52
N THR A 44 13.72 -23.48 11.98
CA THR A 44 14.28 -24.67 11.32
C THR A 44 13.28 -25.40 10.43
N SER A 45 11.99 -25.36 10.76
CA SER A 45 10.93 -25.99 9.97
C SER A 45 9.57 -25.35 10.23
N VAL A 46 8.69 -25.47 9.23
CA VAL A 46 7.26 -25.28 9.40
C VAL A 46 6.62 -26.64 9.65
N ASP A 47 6.09 -26.86 10.86
CA ASP A 47 5.58 -28.16 11.30
C ASP A 47 4.13 -28.36 10.86
N SER A 48 3.33 -27.29 10.89
CA SER A 48 1.96 -27.32 10.36
C SER A 48 1.47 -25.91 9.99
N VAL A 49 0.66 -25.84 8.94
CA VAL A 49 -0.20 -24.70 8.60
C VAL A 49 -1.60 -25.25 8.38
N SER A 50 -2.55 -24.83 9.22
CA SER A 50 -3.92 -25.34 9.22
C SER A 50 -4.93 -24.23 9.42
N GLY A 51 -6.04 -24.29 8.69
CA GLY A 51 -7.05 -23.24 8.67
C GLY A 51 -7.48 -22.99 7.23
N ASP A 52 -7.96 -21.78 6.96
CA ASP A 52 -8.54 -21.41 5.68
C ASP A 52 -7.75 -20.28 5.03
N VAL A 53 -7.56 -20.39 3.71
CA VAL A 53 -6.91 -19.36 2.90
C VAL A 53 -7.63 -19.31 1.56
N ASP A 54 -8.43 -18.28 1.34
CA ASP A 54 -9.26 -18.15 0.16
C ASP A 54 -9.07 -16.80 -0.52
N LEU A 55 -8.92 -16.85 -1.84
CA LEU A 55 -9.05 -15.69 -2.71
C LEU A 55 -10.45 -15.64 -3.29
N ASN A 56 -11.09 -14.49 -3.10
CA ASN A 56 -12.48 -14.26 -3.47
C ASN A 56 -12.60 -13.04 -4.38
N ILE A 57 -13.40 -13.13 -5.44
CA ILE A 57 -13.80 -11.93 -6.18
C ILE A 57 -15.21 -11.51 -5.76
N ARG A 58 -15.31 -10.32 -5.15
CA ARG A 58 -16.57 -9.72 -4.70
C ARG A 58 -16.65 -8.28 -5.16
N LYS A 59 -17.76 -7.92 -5.83
CA LYS A 59 -18.00 -6.56 -6.36
C LYS A 59 -16.81 -6.03 -7.18
N GLY A 60 -16.23 -6.88 -8.03
CA GLY A 60 -15.08 -6.53 -8.87
C GLY A 60 -13.73 -6.40 -8.15
N ARG A 61 -13.64 -6.77 -6.87
CA ARG A 61 -12.40 -6.73 -6.08
C ARG A 61 -11.92 -8.13 -5.73
N LEU A 62 -10.62 -8.36 -5.84
CA LEU A 62 -9.96 -9.53 -5.29
C LEU A 62 -9.72 -9.32 -3.78
N ILE A 63 -10.26 -10.20 -2.96
CA ILE A 63 -10.19 -10.15 -1.50
C ILE A 63 -9.53 -11.44 -1.04
N ALA A 64 -8.48 -11.32 -0.24
CA ALA A 64 -7.91 -12.43 0.50
C ALA A 64 -8.62 -12.52 1.85
N ILE A 65 -9.15 -13.69 2.16
CA ILE A 65 -9.72 -14.02 3.46
C ILE A 65 -8.94 -15.24 3.93
N TYR A 66 -8.28 -15.12 5.06
CA TYR A 66 -7.56 -16.22 5.64
C TYR A 66 -7.58 -16.12 7.15
N ASP A 67 -7.49 -17.28 7.78
CA ASP A 67 -7.35 -17.50 9.21
C ASP A 67 -6.63 -18.85 9.37
N VAL A 68 -5.36 -18.79 9.79
CA VAL A 68 -4.52 -19.98 9.90
C VAL A 68 -3.78 -20.05 11.24
N GLU A 69 -3.74 -21.25 11.81
CA GLU A 69 -2.80 -21.66 12.84
C GLU A 69 -1.48 -22.11 12.18
N ILE A 70 -0.35 -21.60 12.67
CA ILE A 70 0.98 -21.98 12.21
C ILE A 70 1.82 -22.51 13.38
N LYS A 71 2.45 -23.67 13.19
CA LYS A 71 3.44 -24.25 14.13
C LYS A 71 4.80 -24.32 13.48
N LEU A 72 5.80 -23.81 14.17
CA LEU A 72 7.18 -23.71 13.71
C LEU A 72 8.12 -24.36 14.72
N SER A 73 9.16 -25.04 14.25
CA SER A 73 10.29 -25.42 15.10
C SER A 73 11.41 -24.40 14.99
N TRP A 74 12.08 -24.13 16.11
CA TRP A 74 13.18 -23.18 16.17
C TRP A 74 14.35 -23.72 16.97
N THR A 75 15.53 -23.15 16.72
CA THR A 75 16.74 -23.37 17.51
C THR A 75 17.36 -22.04 17.92
N ALA A 76 18.02 -22.01 19.07
CA ALA A 76 18.79 -20.86 19.54
C ALA A 76 20.07 -21.33 20.23
N ALA A 77 21.16 -20.60 20.00
CA ALA A 77 22.46 -20.91 20.56
C ALA A 77 23.20 -19.64 20.96
N LYS A 78 24.18 -19.81 21.85
CA LYS A 78 25.18 -18.80 22.14
C LYS A 78 26.44 -19.11 21.34
N LYS A 79 26.97 -18.11 20.62
CA LYS A 79 28.21 -18.19 19.83
C LYS A 79 29.34 -18.72 20.71
N GLY A 80 29.97 -19.82 20.26
CA GLY A 80 31.05 -20.50 20.98
C GLY A 80 30.60 -21.56 22.00
N SER A 81 29.29 -21.70 22.26
CA SER A 81 28.73 -22.83 23.00
C SER A 81 28.37 -23.98 22.05
N LYS A 82 28.50 -25.22 22.52
CA LYS A 82 27.94 -26.40 21.84
C LYS A 82 26.46 -26.61 22.19
N ASP A 83 25.96 -25.92 23.21
CA ASP A 83 24.60 -26.08 23.68
C ASP A 83 23.64 -25.27 22.80
N THR A 84 22.72 -25.98 22.16
CA THR A 84 21.63 -25.42 21.35
C THR A 84 20.31 -25.75 22.04
N LEU A 85 19.49 -24.72 22.27
CA LEU A 85 18.14 -24.87 22.73
C LEU A 85 17.21 -25.01 21.53
N SER A 86 16.34 -26.01 21.53
CA SER A 86 15.28 -26.14 20.53
C SER A 86 13.90 -26.04 21.17
N GLY A 87 12.91 -25.68 20.37
CA GLY A 87 11.54 -25.54 20.81
C GLY A 87 10.57 -25.35 19.66
N THR A 88 9.32 -25.05 20.01
CA THR A 88 8.24 -24.79 19.06
C THR A 88 7.70 -23.38 19.29
N ILE A 89 7.28 -22.72 18.22
CA ILE A 89 6.46 -21.51 18.24
C ILE A 89 5.12 -21.88 17.62
N THR A 90 4.05 -21.75 18.39
CA THR A 90 2.67 -21.82 17.86
C THR A 90 2.14 -20.39 17.73
N ILE A 91 1.63 -20.06 16.55
CA ILE A 91 0.84 -18.86 16.29
C ILE A 91 -0.59 -19.33 16.07
N PRO A 92 -1.49 -19.19 17.07
CA PRO A 92 -2.85 -19.73 16.99
C PRO A 92 -3.68 -19.12 15.86
N GLU A 93 -3.43 -17.86 15.55
CA GLU A 93 -4.22 -17.09 14.59
C GLU A 93 -3.31 -16.14 13.79
N VAL A 94 -3.28 -16.36 12.48
CA VAL A 94 -2.76 -15.42 11.48
C VAL A 94 -3.91 -15.16 10.52
N ALA A 95 -4.62 -14.05 10.71
CA ALA A 95 -5.78 -13.70 9.89
C ALA A 95 -5.61 -12.38 9.13
N HIS A 96 -6.48 -12.17 8.17
CA HIS A 96 -6.48 -11.00 7.27
C HIS A 96 -6.83 -9.67 7.95
N ASP A 97 -7.44 -9.71 9.14
CA ASP A 97 -7.87 -8.58 9.96
C ASP A 97 -7.16 -8.50 11.32
N THR A 98 -6.11 -9.32 11.53
CA THR A 98 -5.31 -9.32 12.75
C THR A 98 -4.25 -8.20 12.73
N ASP A 99 -4.31 -7.28 13.70
CA ASP A 99 -3.31 -6.22 13.87
C ASP A 99 -2.08 -6.65 14.72
N SER A 100 -2.17 -7.79 15.43
CA SER A 100 -1.11 -8.28 16.30
C SER A 100 -1.15 -9.80 16.48
N TYR A 101 0.01 -10.46 16.43
CA TYR A 101 0.11 -11.91 16.57
C TYR A 101 0.45 -12.35 17.99
N VAL A 102 -0.17 -13.44 18.43
CA VAL A 102 0.15 -14.13 19.69
C VAL A 102 1.16 -15.24 19.40
N TYR A 103 2.26 -15.26 20.17
CA TYR A 103 3.32 -16.25 20.03
C TYR A 103 3.44 -17.11 21.28
N ASP A 104 3.04 -18.36 21.15
CA ASP A 104 3.17 -19.40 22.17
C ASP A 104 4.46 -20.18 21.98
N ILE A 105 5.47 -19.81 22.77
CA ILE A 105 6.83 -20.33 22.65
C ILE A 105 7.07 -21.41 23.69
N SER A 106 7.27 -22.63 23.22
CA SER A 106 7.76 -23.75 24.01
C SER A 106 9.26 -23.91 23.80
N ALA A 107 9.93 -24.48 24.81
CA ALA A 107 11.31 -24.93 24.71
C ALA A 107 11.37 -26.37 25.23
N GLY A 108 12.28 -27.19 24.72
CA GLY A 108 12.52 -28.54 25.22
C GLY A 108 12.96 -28.57 26.69
N LYS A 109 13.29 -29.77 27.22
CA LYS A 109 13.76 -29.92 28.61
C LYS A 109 14.94 -28.96 28.87
N SER A 110 14.71 -28.00 29.74
CA SER A 110 15.56 -26.83 29.94
C SER A 110 16.21 -26.87 31.33
N THR A 111 17.53 -26.73 31.37
CA THR A 111 18.31 -26.34 32.56
C THR A 111 18.12 -24.84 32.83
N LYS A 112 18.51 -24.33 34.01
CA LYS A 112 18.37 -22.92 34.40
C LYS A 112 18.98 -21.91 33.38
N ASP A 113 19.86 -22.37 32.50
CA ASP A 113 20.58 -21.56 31.51
C ASP A 113 19.81 -21.28 30.22
N ALA A 114 18.62 -21.85 30.02
CA ALA A 114 17.85 -21.68 28.77
C ALA A 114 16.76 -20.60 28.81
N LEU A 115 16.54 -19.94 29.96
CA LEU A 115 15.64 -18.79 30.08
C LEU A 115 16.07 -17.60 29.18
N PRO A 116 17.35 -17.18 29.14
CA PRO A 116 17.78 -16.06 28.29
C PRO A 116 17.61 -16.33 26.79
N LEU A 117 17.75 -17.59 26.35
CA LEU A 117 17.56 -17.98 24.95
C LEU A 117 16.08 -17.97 24.55
N LYS A 118 15.20 -18.45 25.43
CA LYS A 118 13.75 -18.39 25.19
C LYS A 118 13.25 -16.94 25.12
N ASP A 119 13.72 -16.07 26.02
CA ASP A 119 13.38 -14.65 26.00
C ASP A 119 13.94 -13.95 24.76
N PHE A 120 15.16 -14.33 24.35
CA PHE A 120 15.76 -13.85 23.10
C PHE A 120 14.91 -14.19 21.88
N VAL A 121 14.43 -15.43 21.76
CA VAL A 121 13.52 -15.85 20.67
C VAL A 121 12.24 -15.02 20.69
N ARG A 122 11.63 -14.82 21.85
CA ARG A 122 10.42 -13.99 22.02
C ARG A 122 10.64 -12.53 21.60
N GLN A 123 11.80 -11.96 21.88
CA GLN A 123 12.05 -10.54 21.65
C GLN A 123 12.64 -10.22 20.28
N LYS A 124 13.34 -11.20 19.68
CA LYS A 124 14.16 -10.96 18.48
C LYS A 124 13.81 -11.83 17.29
N LEU A 125 13.35 -13.06 17.49
CA LEU A 125 12.95 -13.92 16.37
C LEU A 125 11.51 -13.68 15.94
N THR A 126 10.58 -13.55 16.89
CA THR A 126 9.16 -13.33 16.54
C THR A 126 8.90 -12.05 15.76
N PRO A 127 9.61 -10.90 15.95
CA PRO A 127 9.41 -9.74 15.09
C PRO A 127 9.87 -9.98 13.64
N GLU A 128 10.90 -10.79 13.42
CA GLU A 128 11.33 -11.15 12.06
C GLU A 128 10.31 -12.07 11.38
N ILE A 129 9.66 -12.97 12.15
CA ILE A 129 8.53 -13.78 11.67
C ILE A 129 7.33 -12.87 11.33
N THR A 130 6.97 -11.91 12.20
CA THR A 130 5.89 -10.94 11.94
C THR A 130 6.08 -10.23 10.60
N LYS A 131 7.28 -9.75 10.29
CA LYS A 131 7.58 -9.09 9.00
C LYS A 131 7.30 -9.99 7.78
N LYS A 132 7.42 -11.32 7.92
CA LYS A 132 7.08 -12.27 6.84
C LYS A 132 5.57 -12.41 6.66
N PHE A 133 4.79 -12.27 7.73
CA PHE A 133 3.33 -12.27 7.66
C PHE A 133 2.78 -10.99 7.03
N GLU A 134 3.40 -9.83 7.30
CA GLU A 134 2.99 -8.53 6.73
C GLU A 134 2.97 -8.51 5.19
N VAL A 135 3.80 -9.33 4.54
CA VAL A 135 3.87 -9.43 3.06
C VAL A 135 3.04 -10.59 2.48
N PHE A 136 2.53 -11.50 3.31
CA PHE A 136 1.82 -12.71 2.87
C PHE A 136 0.61 -12.41 2.00
N THR A 137 -0.23 -11.47 2.42
CA THR A 137 -1.47 -11.10 1.73
C THR A 137 -1.22 -10.64 0.29
N GLU A 138 -0.13 -9.90 0.08
CA GLU A 138 0.22 -9.37 -1.23
C GLU A 138 0.82 -10.45 -2.13
N ASP A 139 1.73 -11.28 -1.59
CA ASP A 139 2.31 -12.42 -2.31
C ASP A 139 1.20 -13.44 -2.70
N LEU A 140 0.21 -13.66 -1.83
CA LEU A 140 -0.95 -14.52 -2.10
C LEU A 140 -1.77 -14.02 -3.30
N LYS A 141 -2.13 -12.73 -3.30
CA LYS A 141 -2.89 -12.11 -4.40
C LYS A 141 -2.09 -12.12 -5.69
N GLN A 142 -0.79 -11.84 -5.65
CA GLN A 142 0.05 -11.80 -6.84
C GLN A 142 0.22 -13.19 -7.47
N ALA A 143 0.45 -14.22 -6.65
CA ALA A 143 0.68 -15.56 -7.14
C ALA A 143 -0.61 -16.26 -7.62
N ASN A 144 -1.75 -15.96 -6.99
CA ASN A 144 -2.99 -16.71 -7.22
C ASN A 144 -4.16 -15.86 -7.73
N GLY A 145 -4.00 -14.55 -7.90
CA GLY A 145 -5.07 -13.64 -8.31
C GLY A 145 -5.22 -13.40 -9.81
N THR A 146 -4.13 -13.50 -10.58
CA THR A 146 -4.09 -13.09 -11.99
C THR A 146 -5.09 -13.86 -12.87
N ASP A 147 -5.22 -15.18 -12.69
CA ASP A 147 -6.17 -16.01 -13.45
C ASP A 147 -7.61 -15.96 -12.92
N MET A 148 -7.81 -15.35 -11.76
CA MET A 148 -9.15 -15.12 -11.23
C MET A 148 -9.75 -13.85 -11.81
N TYR A 149 -8.91 -12.85 -12.09
CA TYR A 149 -9.30 -11.52 -12.53
C TYR A 149 -9.36 -11.42 -14.05
N ILE A 150 -10.54 -11.12 -14.61
CA ILE A 150 -10.67 -10.78 -16.03
C ILE A 150 -10.48 -9.25 -16.16
N PRO A 151 -9.43 -8.77 -16.86
CA PRO A 151 -9.33 -7.37 -17.23
C PRO A 151 -10.54 -7.01 -18.11
N GLY A 152 -11.26 -5.95 -17.78
CA GLY A 152 -12.41 -5.51 -18.57
C GLY A 152 -11.98 -5.13 -19.99
N ASN A 153 -12.50 -5.83 -21.00
CA ASN A 153 -12.53 -5.33 -22.36
C ASN A 153 -13.42 -4.08 -22.40
N GLY A 154 -12.81 -2.90 -22.31
CA GLY A 154 -13.35 -1.71 -22.95
C GLY A 154 -13.42 -1.94 -24.48
N PRO A 155 -14.35 -1.32 -25.20
CA PRO A 155 -14.56 -1.60 -26.61
C PRO A 155 -13.32 -1.23 -27.44
N ASN A 156 -13.01 -2.11 -28.39
CA ASN A 156 -12.06 -1.94 -29.48
C ASN A 156 -12.12 -0.54 -30.10
N ASP A 157 -10.97 0.12 -30.22
CA ASP A 157 -10.40 0.41 -31.54
C ASP A 157 -8.86 0.47 -31.45
N SER A 158 -8.22 -0.36 -32.28
CA SER A 158 -6.79 -0.33 -32.63
C SER A 158 -6.71 0.24 -34.05
N PRO A 159 -5.63 0.92 -34.50
CA PRO A 159 -4.37 0.21 -34.69
C PRO A 159 -3.05 1.00 -34.51
N SER A 160 -2.02 0.22 -34.23
CA SER A 160 -0.60 0.32 -34.61
C SER A 160 -0.09 1.62 -35.25
N GLY A 161 1.02 2.14 -34.71
CA GLY A 161 1.92 2.96 -35.51
C GLY A 161 2.97 3.78 -34.77
N VAL A 162 4.22 3.33 -34.90
CA VAL A 162 5.44 4.14 -35.08
C VAL A 162 6.18 4.64 -33.84
N SER A 163 7.36 4.04 -33.70
CA SER A 163 8.54 4.43 -32.92
C SER A 163 9.02 5.85 -33.27
N VAL A 164 9.37 6.67 -32.27
CA VAL A 164 10.48 7.63 -32.42
C VAL A 164 11.25 7.74 -31.11
N ALA A 165 12.56 7.58 -31.23
CA ALA A 165 13.54 7.63 -30.19
C ALA A 165 14.13 9.05 -30.01
N SER A 166 14.59 9.32 -28.78
CA SER A 166 15.82 10.04 -28.42
C SER A 166 15.94 11.58 -28.49
N ALA A 167 16.25 12.12 -27.29
CA ALA A 167 17.32 13.08 -26.93
C ALA A 167 17.03 14.61 -26.98
N PRO A 168 17.83 15.47 -26.28
CA PRO A 168 18.37 15.34 -24.91
C PRO A 168 18.41 16.67 -24.09
N LYS A 169 18.64 16.50 -22.77
CA LYS A 169 19.52 17.25 -21.84
C LYS A 169 19.48 18.80 -21.79
N GLN A 170 19.16 19.36 -20.62
CA GLN A 170 19.96 20.45 -20.04
C GLN A 170 20.10 20.33 -18.51
N GLU A 171 21.37 20.24 -18.09
CA GLU A 171 21.86 20.50 -16.73
C GLU A 171 21.78 22.00 -16.42
N ARG A 172 21.53 22.34 -15.14
CA ARG A 172 22.33 23.38 -14.47
C ARG A 172 22.35 23.16 -12.97
N THR A 173 23.59 23.04 -12.50
CA THR A 173 24.10 22.92 -11.14
C THR A 173 24.08 24.23 -10.35
N SER A 174 23.94 24.15 -9.02
CA SER A 174 24.63 25.06 -8.08
C SER A 174 24.82 24.42 -6.69
N VAL A 175 26.03 23.90 -6.50
CA VAL A 175 26.93 23.90 -5.31
C VAL A 175 26.44 24.27 -3.89
N VAL A 176 26.61 23.27 -2.99
CA VAL A 176 27.19 23.23 -1.61
C VAL A 176 27.50 24.52 -0.83
N ASP A 177 27.13 24.58 0.47
CA ASP A 177 28.05 24.30 1.60
C ASP A 177 27.30 24.10 2.95
N SER A 178 28.04 23.63 3.95
CA SER A 178 27.72 22.73 5.05
C SER A 178 27.50 23.42 6.40
N GLY A 179 26.73 22.77 7.29
CA GLY A 179 26.66 23.10 8.72
C GLY A 179 25.97 22.00 9.52
N VAL A 180 26.72 21.36 10.43
CA VAL A 180 26.40 20.13 11.19
C VAL A 180 25.37 20.33 12.30
N GLY A 181 24.46 19.36 12.50
CA GLY A 181 23.56 19.28 13.68
C GLY A 181 22.53 18.12 13.71
N VAL A 182 22.98 16.91 14.08
CA VAL A 182 22.33 15.82 14.89
C VAL A 182 20.80 15.51 14.80
N VAL A 183 20.48 14.39 14.12
CA VAL A 183 19.65 13.18 14.51
C VAL A 183 18.09 13.19 14.50
N LYS A 184 17.57 12.05 13.95
CA LYS A 184 16.21 11.45 13.81
C LYS A 184 15.46 11.89 12.52
N THR A 185 14.96 11.01 11.65
CA THR A 185 14.28 9.72 11.85
C THR A 185 14.37 8.86 10.57
N ALA A 186 14.24 7.54 10.76
CA ALA A 186 14.25 6.43 9.82
C ALA A 186 13.74 6.70 8.38
N ASN A 187 14.63 6.52 7.40
CA ASN A 187 14.25 6.25 6.01
C ASN A 187 14.04 4.73 5.86
N THR A 188 12.81 4.28 6.08
CA THR A 188 12.34 3.03 5.49
C THR A 188 12.20 3.28 3.98
N THR A 189 13.04 2.63 3.17
CA THR A 189 12.96 2.74 1.71
C THR A 189 11.73 1.98 1.21
N PHE A 190 10.60 2.67 1.04
CA PHE A 190 9.43 2.13 0.35
C PHE A 190 9.44 2.56 -1.12
N SER A 191 9.15 1.62 -2.02
CA SER A 191 9.02 1.93 -3.45
C SER A 191 7.79 2.81 -3.68
N THR A 192 7.93 3.81 -4.56
CA THR A 192 6.84 4.71 -4.91
C THR A 192 6.56 4.67 -6.41
N VAL A 193 5.32 4.96 -6.77
CA VAL A 193 4.85 5.03 -8.15
C VAL A 193 4.31 6.41 -8.48
N SER A 194 4.04 6.62 -9.76
CA SER A 194 3.39 7.83 -10.26
C SER A 194 2.09 7.45 -10.95
N ILE A 195 1.01 8.13 -10.61
CA ILE A 195 -0.27 7.99 -11.28
C ILE A 195 -0.54 9.18 -12.18
N THR A 196 -1.20 8.92 -13.30
CA THR A 196 -1.74 9.95 -14.18
C THR A 196 -3.19 9.63 -14.49
N GLN A 197 -4.07 10.61 -14.34
CA GLN A 197 -5.49 10.51 -14.67
C GLN A 197 -5.94 11.78 -15.38
N SER A 198 -6.99 11.70 -16.17
CA SER A 198 -7.62 12.86 -16.80
C SER A 198 -9.12 12.77 -16.65
N ALA A 199 -9.76 13.90 -16.39
CA ALA A 199 -11.21 14.01 -16.29
C ALA A 199 -11.70 15.28 -16.98
N GLU A 200 -12.82 15.17 -17.68
CA GLU A 200 -13.47 16.31 -18.35
C GLU A 200 -14.72 16.75 -17.58
N PHE A 201 -14.90 18.07 -17.46
CA PHE A 201 -16.00 18.71 -16.74
C PHE A 201 -16.67 19.77 -17.64
N VAL A 202 -18.00 19.81 -17.66
CA VAL A 202 -18.77 20.78 -18.47
C VAL A 202 -18.87 22.12 -17.72
N CYS A 203 -17.74 22.79 -17.55
CA CYS A 203 -17.65 24.09 -16.90
C CYS A 203 -16.39 24.85 -17.37
N SER A 204 -16.28 26.12 -16.97
CA SER A 204 -15.08 26.92 -17.23
C SER A 204 -13.91 26.47 -16.35
N ALA A 205 -12.67 26.70 -16.80
CA ALA A 205 -11.48 26.35 -16.03
C ALA A 205 -11.38 27.15 -14.73
N ASP A 206 -11.88 28.39 -14.73
CA ASP A 206 -12.01 29.24 -13.55
C ASP A 206 -13.01 28.68 -12.53
N ASP A 207 -14.15 28.16 -13.00
CA ASP A 207 -15.14 27.52 -12.12
C ASP A 207 -14.63 26.20 -11.55
N LEU A 208 -13.96 25.37 -12.36
CA LEU A 208 -13.37 24.12 -11.89
C LEU A 208 -12.25 24.40 -10.88
N PHE A 209 -11.41 25.41 -11.14
CA PHE A 209 -10.40 25.86 -10.19
C PHE A 209 -11.05 26.26 -8.86
N ALA A 210 -12.08 27.13 -8.91
CA ALA A 210 -12.81 27.53 -7.73
C ALA A 210 -13.44 26.33 -6.99
N THR A 211 -13.98 25.35 -7.71
CA THR A 211 -14.57 24.14 -7.09
C THR A 211 -13.55 23.30 -6.32
N LEU A 212 -12.27 23.36 -6.70
CA LEU A 212 -11.18 22.64 -6.05
C LEU A 212 -10.50 23.45 -4.92
N THR A 213 -10.62 24.78 -4.92
CA THR A 213 -9.87 25.65 -3.98
C THR A 213 -10.74 26.50 -3.06
N ASP A 214 -11.99 26.79 -3.44
CA ASP A 214 -12.91 27.59 -2.64
C ASP A 214 -13.49 26.74 -1.50
N PRO A 215 -13.35 27.14 -0.23
CA PRO A 215 -13.75 26.31 0.91
C PRO A 215 -15.23 25.97 0.91
N GLN A 216 -16.09 26.90 0.47
CA GLN A 216 -17.54 26.65 0.40
C GLN A 216 -17.82 25.59 -0.66
N ARG A 217 -17.27 25.73 -1.88
CA ARG A 217 -17.47 24.72 -2.93
C ARG A 217 -16.89 23.36 -2.55
N VAL A 218 -15.70 23.34 -1.95
CA VAL A 218 -15.06 22.10 -1.49
C VAL A 218 -15.89 21.40 -0.43
N SER A 219 -16.47 22.15 0.53
CA SER A 219 -17.32 21.57 1.57
C SER A 219 -18.55 20.85 1.01
N ILE A 220 -19.09 21.30 -0.12
CA ILE A 220 -20.29 20.71 -0.74
C ILE A 220 -19.98 19.33 -1.31
N TRP A 221 -18.95 19.21 -2.16
CA TRP A 221 -18.64 17.92 -2.81
C TRP A 221 -17.90 16.93 -1.88
N THR A 222 -17.21 17.42 -0.86
CA THR A 222 -16.62 16.57 0.19
C THR A 222 -17.62 16.19 1.29
N ARG A 223 -18.74 16.92 1.40
CA ARG A 223 -19.76 16.77 2.45
C ARG A 223 -19.19 16.90 3.87
N ALA A 224 -18.10 17.65 4.01
CA ALA A 224 -17.42 17.89 5.27
C ALA A 224 -17.05 19.37 5.38
N PRO A 225 -17.03 19.95 6.59
CA PRO A 225 -16.53 21.31 6.79
C PRO A 225 -15.04 21.37 6.39
N VAL A 226 -14.66 22.45 5.72
CA VAL A 226 -13.27 22.74 5.36
C VAL A 226 -12.88 24.06 5.99
N ASP A 227 -11.82 24.03 6.79
CA ASP A 227 -11.31 25.20 7.48
C ASP A 227 -10.29 25.96 6.61
N GLY A 228 -10.44 27.29 6.57
CA GLY A 228 -9.47 28.19 5.93
C GLY A 228 -9.58 28.30 4.41
N GLN A 229 -8.94 29.33 3.84
CA GLN A 229 -8.90 29.59 2.39
C GLN A 229 -7.69 28.89 1.75
N ALA A 230 -7.86 28.37 0.53
CA ALA A 230 -6.72 27.88 -0.25
C ALA A 230 -5.77 29.04 -0.60
N ALA A 231 -4.53 28.94 -0.12
CA ALA A 231 -3.44 29.84 -0.42
C ALA A 231 -2.13 29.02 -0.51
N GLU A 232 -1.13 29.52 -1.23
CA GLU A 232 0.17 28.85 -1.28
C GLU A 232 0.77 28.77 0.13
N GLY A 233 1.18 27.58 0.52
CA GLY A 233 1.65 27.29 1.87
C GLY A 233 0.56 26.88 2.87
N ALA A 234 -0.72 27.05 2.55
CA ALA A 234 -1.81 26.65 3.45
C ALA A 234 -1.98 25.12 3.46
N THR A 235 -2.22 24.56 4.64
CA THR A 235 -2.56 23.15 4.83
C THR A 235 -4.05 22.93 4.70
N PHE A 236 -4.46 21.77 4.21
CA PHE A 236 -5.86 21.37 4.13
C PHE A 236 -6.07 19.98 4.71
N LYS A 237 -7.32 19.73 5.13
CA LYS A 237 -7.82 18.41 5.52
C LYS A 237 -9.16 18.20 4.83
N LEU A 238 -9.32 17.07 4.15
CA LEU A 238 -10.55 16.69 3.46
C LEU A 238 -11.06 15.36 4.02
N PHE A 239 -12.37 15.12 3.84
CA PHE A 239 -13.05 13.89 4.27
C PHE A 239 -12.81 13.56 5.75
N SER A 240 -13.09 14.54 6.62
CA SER A 240 -12.90 14.42 8.07
C SER A 240 -11.46 14.05 8.48
N GLY A 241 -10.47 14.54 7.73
CA GLY A 241 -9.05 14.33 8.01
C GLY A 241 -8.48 13.02 7.49
N HIS A 242 -9.25 12.23 6.71
CA HIS A 242 -8.69 11.07 6.01
C HIS A 242 -7.67 11.46 4.94
N ILE A 243 -7.85 12.64 4.35
CA ILE A 243 -6.89 13.22 3.41
C ILE A 243 -6.33 14.49 4.01
N GLU A 244 -5.02 14.63 3.97
CA GLU A 244 -4.32 15.86 4.37
C GLU A 244 -3.23 16.23 3.39
N GLY A 245 -2.91 17.52 3.36
CA GLY A 245 -1.94 18.06 2.42
C GLY A 245 -1.68 19.54 2.61
N LYS A 246 -0.88 20.09 1.71
CA LYS A 246 -0.49 21.50 1.68
C LYS A 246 -0.44 21.99 0.25
N TYR A 247 -1.06 23.13 -0.03
CA TYR A 247 -0.95 23.79 -1.34
C TYR A 247 0.48 24.30 -1.53
N THR A 248 1.14 23.87 -2.60
CA THR A 248 2.51 24.30 -2.93
C THR A 248 2.52 25.36 -4.01
N LYS A 249 1.54 25.35 -4.92
CA LYS A 249 1.40 26.36 -5.99
C LYS A 249 -0.04 26.47 -6.46
N LEU A 250 -0.53 27.69 -6.66
CA LEU A 250 -1.89 27.95 -7.12
C LEU A 250 -1.88 29.00 -8.25
N VAL A 251 -2.21 28.58 -9.46
CA VAL A 251 -2.38 29.46 -10.63
C VAL A 251 -3.83 29.36 -11.08
N ARG A 252 -4.60 30.43 -10.82
CA ARG A 252 -6.02 30.52 -11.15
C ARG A 252 -6.32 30.06 -12.58
N GLY A 253 -7.29 29.16 -12.71
CA GLY A 253 -7.76 28.64 -14.00
C GLY A 253 -6.75 27.79 -14.78
N LYS A 254 -5.59 27.45 -14.20
CA LYS A 254 -4.51 26.74 -14.90
C LYS A 254 -3.90 25.58 -14.14
N THR A 255 -3.45 25.79 -12.90
CA THR A 255 -2.62 24.78 -12.22
C THR A 255 -2.82 24.81 -10.72
N ILE A 256 -2.95 23.63 -10.12
CA ILE A 256 -2.96 23.42 -8.68
C ILE A 256 -1.88 22.38 -8.37
N GLU A 257 -0.89 22.74 -7.56
CA GLU A 257 0.10 21.81 -7.00
C GLU A 257 -0.06 21.73 -5.49
N GLN A 258 0.00 20.51 -4.96
CA GLN A 258 -0.16 20.26 -3.55
C GLN A 258 0.54 18.98 -3.10
N THR A 259 0.93 18.91 -1.83
CA THR A 259 1.20 17.62 -1.20
C THR A 259 -0.12 16.94 -0.86
N TRP A 260 -0.10 15.61 -0.82
CA TRP A 260 -1.30 14.81 -0.58
C TRP A 260 -0.93 13.48 0.08
N ARG A 261 -1.70 13.07 1.08
CA ARG A 261 -1.61 11.73 1.67
C ARG A 261 -2.95 11.25 2.20
N VAL A 262 -3.09 9.93 2.29
CA VAL A 262 -4.13 9.28 3.07
C VAL A 262 -3.62 9.05 4.50
N ALA A 263 -4.52 9.12 5.48
CA ALA A 263 -4.20 8.86 6.89
C ALA A 263 -3.59 7.46 7.13
N THR A 264 -3.95 6.48 6.30
CA THR A 264 -3.44 5.09 6.35
C THR A 264 -2.01 4.95 5.80
N TRP A 265 -1.48 5.96 5.10
CA TRP A 265 -0.12 5.92 4.59
C TRP A 265 0.90 6.06 5.72
N PRO A 266 2.13 5.54 5.55
CA PRO A 266 3.21 5.68 6.52
C PRO A 266 3.35 7.10 7.05
N ALA A 267 3.60 7.23 8.36
CA ALA A 267 3.67 8.53 9.01
C ALA A 267 4.73 9.42 8.35
N GLY A 268 4.33 10.65 7.97
CA GLY A 268 5.21 11.61 7.31
C GLY A 268 5.42 11.38 5.81
N HIS A 269 4.81 10.34 5.21
CA HIS A 269 4.89 10.11 3.77
C HIS A 269 3.84 10.92 3.01
N TYR A 270 4.29 11.83 2.14
CA TYR A 270 3.44 12.66 1.28
C TYR A 270 3.79 12.43 -0.17
N SER A 271 2.76 12.29 -1.00
CA SER A 271 2.89 12.38 -2.45
C SER A 271 2.77 13.84 -2.91
N THR A 272 3.25 14.11 -4.13
CA THR A 272 3.08 15.40 -4.80
C THR A 272 2.04 15.26 -5.89
N VAL A 273 1.02 16.09 -5.85
CA VAL A 273 -0.07 16.15 -6.82
C VAL A 273 0.07 17.42 -7.65
N LYS A 274 0.00 17.28 -8.96
CA LYS A 274 -0.12 18.37 -9.92
C LYS A 274 -1.38 18.18 -10.75
N MET A 275 -2.28 19.14 -10.70
CA MET A 275 -3.48 19.22 -11.53
C MET A 275 -3.33 20.37 -12.52
N GLU A 276 -3.50 20.07 -13.80
CA GLU A 276 -3.48 21.05 -14.89
C GLU A 276 -4.87 21.15 -15.51
N LEU A 277 -5.36 22.38 -15.64
CA LEU A 277 -6.68 22.73 -16.16
C LEU A 277 -6.51 23.30 -17.56
N GLU A 278 -7.09 22.62 -18.54
CA GLU A 278 -7.10 23.03 -19.94
C GLU A 278 -8.52 23.39 -20.35
N GLN A 279 -8.76 24.68 -20.62
CA GLN A 279 -10.03 25.15 -21.15
C GLN A 279 -10.21 24.67 -22.59
N LEU A 280 -11.26 23.88 -22.83
CA LEU A 280 -11.73 23.47 -24.15
C LEU A 280 -12.91 24.35 -24.60
N SER A 281 -13.48 24.07 -25.77
CA SER A 281 -14.55 24.89 -26.36
C SER A 281 -15.84 24.96 -25.53
N SER A 282 -16.21 23.88 -24.86
CA SER A 282 -17.45 23.78 -24.06
C SER A 282 -17.26 23.06 -22.73
N SER A 283 -16.02 22.76 -22.36
CA SER A 283 -15.65 21.97 -21.20
C SER A 283 -14.24 22.31 -20.75
N THR A 284 -13.82 21.77 -19.62
CA THR A 284 -12.45 21.85 -19.12
C THR A 284 -11.93 20.44 -18.89
N ARG A 285 -10.73 20.16 -19.41
CA ARG A 285 -9.99 18.94 -19.11
C ARG A 285 -9.06 19.19 -17.93
N LEU A 286 -9.18 18.36 -16.90
CA LEU A 286 -8.27 18.31 -15.78
C LEU A 286 -7.34 17.12 -15.97
N SER A 287 -6.04 17.38 -16.05
CA SER A 287 -4.99 16.36 -16.06
C SER A 287 -4.31 16.29 -14.70
N LEU A 288 -4.45 15.16 -14.02
CA LEU A 288 -3.82 14.85 -12.74
C LEU A 288 -2.52 14.07 -12.99
N LYS A 289 -1.42 14.51 -12.40
CA LYS A 289 -0.20 13.73 -12.21
C LYS A 289 0.15 13.74 -10.73
N GLN A 290 0.23 12.56 -10.11
CA GLN A 290 0.63 12.43 -8.72
C GLN A 290 1.82 11.48 -8.61
N THR A 291 2.89 11.93 -7.96
CA THR A 291 4.15 11.21 -7.82
C THR A 291 4.45 10.95 -6.35
N GLY A 292 5.11 9.83 -6.04
CA GLY A 292 5.41 9.47 -4.66
C GLY A 292 4.25 8.75 -3.96
N VAL A 293 3.32 8.17 -4.72
CA VAL A 293 2.29 7.28 -4.17
C VAL A 293 2.96 5.98 -3.72
N PRO A 294 2.70 5.46 -2.51
CA PRO A 294 3.18 4.14 -2.13
C PRO A 294 2.79 3.09 -3.19
N PHE A 295 3.70 2.21 -3.56
CA PHE A 295 3.52 1.28 -4.68
C PHE A 295 2.23 0.42 -4.59
N ASN A 296 1.82 0.02 -3.39
CA ASN A 296 0.61 -0.76 -3.12
C ASN A 296 -0.69 0.07 -3.05
N GLU A 297 -0.58 1.39 -3.11
CA GLU A 297 -1.70 2.32 -2.99
C GLU A 297 -2.11 2.91 -4.35
N GLU A 298 -1.51 2.47 -5.46
CA GLU A 298 -1.71 3.06 -6.79
C GLU A 298 -3.18 3.03 -7.23
N ASP A 299 -3.78 1.84 -7.28
CA ASP A 299 -5.15 1.65 -7.74
C ASP A 299 -6.17 2.21 -6.76
N ALA A 300 -5.89 2.09 -5.45
CA ALA A 300 -6.70 2.70 -4.41
C ALA A 300 -6.71 4.23 -4.56
N THR A 301 -5.56 4.84 -4.81
CA THR A 301 -5.42 6.29 -5.02
C THR A 301 -6.14 6.72 -6.29
N LYS A 302 -5.99 6.00 -7.42
CA LYS A 302 -6.72 6.27 -8.66
C LYS A 302 -8.24 6.19 -8.47
N ALA A 303 -8.71 5.12 -7.83
CA ALA A 303 -10.13 4.93 -7.54
C ALA A 303 -10.66 6.00 -6.58
N ASN A 304 -9.84 6.48 -5.63
CA ASN A 304 -10.21 7.55 -4.72
C ASN A 304 -10.38 8.88 -5.45
N TRP A 305 -9.50 9.23 -6.38
CA TRP A 305 -9.67 10.40 -7.25
C TRP A 305 -10.95 10.31 -8.06
N ASP A 306 -11.19 9.20 -8.75
CA ASP A 306 -12.40 9.02 -9.55
C ASP A 306 -13.67 9.12 -8.69
N ARG A 307 -13.72 8.36 -7.60
CA ARG A 307 -14.93 8.23 -6.78
C ARG A 307 -15.22 9.48 -5.96
N TYR A 308 -14.21 10.01 -5.27
CA TYR A 308 -14.42 11.03 -4.26
C TYR A 308 -14.22 12.44 -4.77
N TYR A 309 -13.41 12.65 -5.82
CA TYR A 309 -13.21 13.96 -6.44
C TYR A 309 -14.05 14.06 -7.71
N TRP A 310 -13.72 13.32 -8.77
CA TRP A 310 -14.30 13.57 -10.10
C TRP A 310 -15.80 13.29 -10.13
N ASN A 311 -16.23 12.12 -9.66
CA ASN A 311 -17.64 11.75 -9.66
C ASN A 311 -18.46 12.61 -8.68
N SER A 312 -17.89 12.96 -7.52
CA SER A 312 -18.55 13.85 -6.56
C SER A 312 -18.73 15.26 -7.15
N ILE A 313 -17.69 15.82 -7.77
CA ILE A 313 -17.74 17.15 -8.39
C ILE A 313 -18.74 17.16 -9.54
N LYS A 314 -18.68 16.15 -10.42
CA LYS A 314 -19.66 15.99 -11.52
C LYS A 314 -21.09 15.84 -11.01
N GLY A 315 -21.31 15.03 -9.97
CA GLY A 315 -22.64 14.84 -9.41
C GLY A 315 -23.16 16.06 -8.63
N THR A 316 -22.29 16.97 -8.21
CA THR A 316 -22.66 18.15 -7.41
C THR A 316 -22.85 19.40 -8.26
N PHE A 317 -22.02 19.58 -9.29
CA PHE A 317 -21.94 20.80 -10.10
C PHE A 317 -22.05 20.58 -11.61
N GLY A 318 -22.10 19.32 -12.07
CA GLY A 318 -22.24 18.96 -13.48
C GLY A 318 -23.66 18.67 -13.91
#